data_AF-A0A435XN97-F1
#
_entry.id   AF-A0A435XN97-F1
#
_cell.length_a   1.000
_cell.length_b   1.000
_cell.length_c   1.000
_cell.angle_alpha   90.00
_cell.angle_beta   90.00
_cell.angle_gamma   90.00
#
_symmetry.space_group_name_H-M   'P 1'
#
loop_
_entity.id
_entity.type
_entity.pdbx_description
1 polymer ?
#
loop_
_entity_poly.entity_id
_entity_poly.type
_entity_poly.pdbx_seq_one_letter_code
_entity_poly.pdbx_strand_id
1 'polypeptide(L)'
;MVHDWCPNFRGGERVLAQICKQFPNAEVFTLFDFLPQEVKEQYFHDVEFHTSAANRIPMVHKFYRSLFFFCPFLIEQFDVTGYDAVISSSAAFSRGVITRPD
;
A
#
# COMPACT_ATOMS: atom_id res chain seq x y z
N MET A 1 -7.91 -0.63 0.14
CA MET A 1 -7.02 -0.62 -1.04
C MET A 1 -5.73 -1.34 -0.72
N VAL A 2 -5.29 -2.30 -1.53
CA VAL A 2 -3.96 -2.92 -1.36
C VAL A 2 -3.08 -2.52 -2.54
N HIS A 3 -1.96 -1.85 -2.26
CA HIS A 3 -1.00 -1.37 -3.25
C HIS A 3 0.39 -1.95 -2.97
N ASP A 4 1.22 -2.15 -3.98
CA ASP A 4 2.50 -2.83 -3.77
C ASP A 4 3.46 -2.02 -2.90
N TRP A 5 3.78 -0.80 -3.34
CA TRP A 5 4.69 0.11 -2.66
C TRP A 5 4.54 1.51 -3.26
N CYS A 6 4.85 2.56 -2.49
CA CYS A 6 4.77 3.96 -2.92
C CYS A 6 6.16 4.61 -2.77
N PRO A 7 7.09 4.43 -3.72
CA PRO A 7 8.46 4.90 -3.56
C PRO A 7 8.63 6.36 -3.94
N ASN A 8 7.74 6.89 -4.80
CA ASN A 8 7.65 8.26 -5.31
C ASN A 8 6.30 8.44 -5.99
N PHE A 9 5.81 9.66 -6.16
CA PHE A 9 4.52 9.90 -6.84
C PHE A 9 4.63 9.76 -8.38
N ARG A 10 4.30 8.58 -8.91
CA ARG A 10 4.37 8.25 -10.35
C ARG A 10 3.07 7.59 -10.81
N GLY A 11 3.13 6.78 -11.88
CA GLY A 11 1.95 6.22 -12.53
C GLY A 11 1.08 5.38 -11.59
N GLY A 12 1.68 4.51 -10.78
CA GLY A 12 0.95 3.63 -9.86
C GLY A 12 0.23 4.42 -8.76
N GLU A 13 0.92 5.40 -8.19
CA GLU A 13 0.42 6.24 -7.10
C GLU A 13 -0.63 7.23 -7.60
N ARG A 14 -0.51 7.71 -8.85
CA ARG A 14 -1.57 8.52 -9.50
C ARG A 14 -2.85 7.71 -9.71
N VAL A 15 -2.74 6.44 -10.12
CA VAL A 15 -3.90 5.54 -10.22
C VAL A 15 -4.48 5.28 -8.83
N LEU A 16 -3.63 4.98 -7.84
CA LEU A 16 -4.06 4.80 -6.45
C LEU A 16 -4.86 6.01 -5.94
N ALA A 17 -4.36 7.23 -6.17
CA ALA A 17 -5.05 8.47 -5.79
C ALA A 17 -6.42 8.61 -6.45
N GLN A 18 -6.55 8.26 -7.74
CA GLN A 18 -7.85 8.29 -8.41
C GLN A 18 -8.82 7.25 -7.83
N ILE A 19 -8.33 6.07 -7.44
CA ILE A 19 -9.18 5.06 -6.80
C ILE A 19 -9.64 5.54 -5.42
N CYS A 20 -8.72 6.03 -4.57
CA CYS A 20 -9.09 6.56 -3.24
C CYS A 20 -10.09 7.71 -3.36
N LYS A 21 -10.02 8.53 -4.40
CA LYS A 21 -11.02 9.59 -4.66
C LYS A 21 -12.43 9.05 -4.92
N GLN A 22 -12.56 7.85 -5.48
CA GLN A 22 -13.87 7.22 -5.70
C GLN A 22 -14.40 6.51 -4.44
N PHE A 23 -13.51 6.15 -3.52
CA PHE A 23 -13.83 5.45 -2.29
C PHE A 23 -13.32 6.24 -1.09
N PRO A 24 -14.04 7.29 -0.64
CA PRO A 24 -13.54 8.24 0.35
C PRO A 24 -13.26 7.63 1.74
N ASN A 25 -13.83 6.47 2.06
CA ASN A 25 -13.56 5.73 3.29
C ASN A 25 -12.50 4.63 3.09
N ALA A 26 -11.79 4.62 1.96
CA ALA A 26 -10.79 3.60 1.68
C ALA A 26 -9.51 3.86 2.45
N GLU A 27 -9.05 2.83 3.14
CA GLU A 27 -7.71 2.78 3.72
C GLU A 27 -6.74 2.11 2.74
N VAL A 28 -5.47 2.50 2.79
CA VAL A 28 -4.41 1.99 1.91
C VAL A 28 -3.46 1.10 2.70
N PHE A 29 -3.34 -0.15 2.26
CA PHE A 29 -2.33 -1.10 2.72
C PHE A 29 -1.22 -1.18 1.67
N THR A 30 0.02 -0.92 2.06
CA THR A 30 1.17 -0.89 1.13
C THR A 30 2.46 -1.39 1.78
N LEU A 31 3.29 -2.14 1.07
CA LEU A 31 4.50 -2.73 1.69
C LEU A 31 5.46 -1.65 2.18
N PHE A 32 5.67 -0.64 1.34
CA PHE A 32 6.58 0.47 1.61
C PHE A 32 5.92 1.78 1.20
N ASP A 33 6.11 2.79 2.03
CA ASP A 33 5.59 4.13 1.75
C ASP A 33 6.66 5.17 2.07
N PHE A 34 7.09 5.84 1.01
CA PHE A 34 8.09 6.90 1.04
C PHE A 34 7.55 8.18 0.38
N LEU A 35 6.21 8.31 0.26
CA LEU A 35 5.63 9.51 -0.32
C LEU A 35 5.91 10.74 0.58
N PRO A 36 6.31 11.87 -0.01
CA PRO A 36 6.40 13.13 0.71
C PRO A 36 5.04 13.50 1.32
N GLN A 37 5.09 14.18 2.46
CA GLN A 37 3.89 14.58 3.20
C GLN A 37 2.99 15.49 2.35
N GLU A 38 3.58 16.37 1.54
CA GLU A 38 2.86 17.30 0.67
C GLU A 38 2.07 16.56 -0.42
N VAL A 39 2.60 15.44 -0.90
CA VAL A 39 1.88 14.56 -1.85
C VAL A 39 0.69 13.90 -1.17
N LYS A 40 0.86 13.45 0.08
CA LYS A 40 -0.25 12.84 0.82
C LYS A 40 -1.37 13.84 1.08
N GLU A 41 -1.03 15.04 1.54
CA GLU A 41 -2.00 16.11 1.78
C GLU A 41 -2.76 16.49 0.51
N GLN A 42 -2.08 16.53 -0.64
CA GLN A 42 -2.71 16.92 -1.90
C GLN A 42 -3.57 15.83 -2.54
N TYR A 43 -3.16 14.56 -2.48
CA TYR A 43 -3.77 13.48 -3.28
C TYR A 43 -4.46 12.39 -2.45
N PHE A 44 -4.18 12.32 -1.16
CA PHE A 44 -4.62 11.27 -0.24
C PHE A 44 -5.18 11.86 1.06
N HIS A 45 -5.87 13.00 0.95
CA HIS A 45 -6.50 13.66 2.09
C HIS A 45 -7.48 12.70 2.80
N ASP A 46 -7.39 12.63 4.13
CA ASP A 46 -8.15 11.71 5.00
C ASP A 46 -7.99 10.20 4.69
N VAL A 47 -6.98 9.81 3.91
CA VAL A 47 -6.70 8.40 3.63
C VAL A 47 -5.67 7.88 4.61
N GLU A 48 -6.03 6.85 5.38
CA GLU A 48 -5.10 6.16 6.27
C GLU A 48 -4.18 5.23 5.48
N PHE A 49 -2.88 5.24 5.82
CA PHE A 49 -1.86 4.38 5.20
C PHE A 49 -1.31 3.39 6.23
N HIS A 50 -1.57 2.11 5.99
CA HIS A 50 -1.00 0.97 6.69
C HIS A 50 0.23 0.46 5.94
N THR A 51 1.35 0.37 6.64
CA THR A 51 2.60 -0.12 6.05
C THR A 51 3.05 -1.44 6.65
N SER A 52 3.78 -2.23 5.86
CA SER A 52 4.34 -3.48 6.39
C SER A 52 5.33 -3.20 7.52
N ALA A 53 5.56 -4.18 8.39
CA ALA A 53 6.57 -4.09 9.44
C ALA A 53 7.98 -3.76 8.88
N ALA A 54 8.28 -4.17 7.65
CA ALA A 54 9.55 -3.89 6.99
C ALA A 54 9.76 -2.39 6.70
N ASN A 55 8.69 -1.60 6.55
CA ASN A 55 8.78 -0.16 6.34
C ASN A 55 9.39 0.59 7.56
N ARG A 56 9.36 -0.02 8.75
CA ARG A 56 9.93 0.55 9.99
C ARG A 56 11.44 0.31 10.13
N ILE A 57 12.04 -0.47 9.25
CA ILE A 57 13.49 -0.75 9.31
C ILE A 57 14.26 0.56 9.03
N PRO A 58 15.24 0.93 9.88
CA PRO A 58 16.03 2.14 9.66
C PRO A 58 16.68 2.16 8.27
N MET A 59 16.57 3.30 7.59
CA MET A 59 17.08 3.52 6.22
C MET A 59 16.49 2.61 5.13
N VAL A 60 15.37 1.93 5.36
CA VAL A 60 14.78 0.99 4.38
C VAL A 60 14.52 1.62 3.02
N HIS A 61 14.22 2.92 2.94
CA HIS A 61 14.07 3.65 1.66
C HIS A 61 15.29 3.48 0.72
N LYS A 62 16.49 3.23 1.25
CA LYS A 62 17.72 3.02 0.46
C LYS A 62 17.82 1.60 -0.12
N PHE A 63 17.19 0.61 0.51
CA PHE A 63 17.41 -0.81 0.19
C PHE A 63 16.13 -1.68 0.18
N TYR A 64 14.94 -1.10 0.21
CA TYR A 64 13.67 -1.83 0.26
C TYR A 64 13.53 -2.88 -0.85
N ARG A 65 14.14 -2.64 -2.02
CA ARG A 65 14.16 -3.57 -3.15
C ARG A 65 14.88 -4.89 -2.83
N SER A 66 15.87 -4.86 -1.94
CA SER A 66 16.54 -6.06 -1.46
C SER A 66 15.60 -6.95 -0.62
N LEU A 67 14.49 -6.40 -0.13
CA LEU A 67 13.48 -7.13 0.62
C LEU A 67 12.40 -7.78 -0.26
N PHE A 68 12.47 -7.66 -1.59
CA PHE A 68 11.46 -8.19 -2.52
C PHE A 68 11.22 -9.69 -2.37
N PHE A 69 12.23 -10.47 -1.99
CA PHE A 69 12.06 -11.90 -1.72
C PHE A 69 11.12 -12.16 -0.54
N PHE A 70 11.05 -11.26 0.43
CA PHE A 70 10.16 -11.35 1.60
C PHE A 70 8.81 -10.66 1.38
N CYS A 71 8.64 -9.86 0.32
CA CYS A 71 7.40 -9.14 0.06
C CYS A 71 6.14 -10.02 -0.08
N PRO A 72 6.19 -11.23 -0.67
CA PRO A 72 5.04 -12.14 -0.66
C PRO A 72 4.59 -12.51 0.76
N PHE A 73 5.54 -12.78 1.67
CA PHE A 73 5.17 -13.03 3.06
C PHE A 73 4.58 -11.78 3.72
N LEU A 74 5.19 -10.61 3.50
CA LEU A 74 4.74 -9.35 4.12
C LEU A 74 3.35 -8.91 3.66
N ILE A 75 2.98 -9.16 2.39
CA ILE A 75 1.66 -8.76 1.88
C ILE A 75 0.54 -9.61 2.50
N GLU A 76 0.81 -10.90 2.75
CA GLU A 76 -0.13 -11.81 3.41
C GLU A 76 -0.40 -11.43 4.87
N GLN A 77 0.47 -10.64 5.50
CA GLN A 77 0.30 -10.19 6.89
C GLN A 77 -0.66 -9.02 7.04
N PHE A 78 -1.14 -8.40 5.94
CA PHE A 78 -2.13 -7.34 6.05
C PHE A 78 -3.49 -7.93 6.44
N ASP A 79 -3.98 -7.54 7.61
CA ASP A 79 -5.33 -7.87 8.04
C ASP A 79 -6.34 -6.94 7.36
N VAL A 80 -7.05 -7.51 6.38
CA VAL A 80 -8.13 -6.84 5.65
C VAL A 80 -9.50 -7.47 5.94
N THR A 81 -9.62 -8.25 7.02
CA THR A 81 -10.86 -8.97 7.34
C THR A 81 -12.01 -8.05 7.77
N GLY A 82 -11.70 -6.83 8.22
CA GLY A 82 -12.69 -5.82 8.59
C GLY A 82 -13.37 -5.09 7.43
N TYR A 83 -13.00 -5.37 6.16
CA TYR A 83 -13.50 -4.63 5.00
C TYR A 83 -14.49 -5.46 4.17
N ASP A 84 -15.54 -4.83 3.67
CA ASP A 84 -16.54 -5.45 2.77
C ASP A 84 -16.01 -5.66 1.35
N ALA A 85 -14.99 -4.90 0.95
CA ALA A 85 -14.39 -4.98 -0.38
C ALA A 85 -12.89 -4.72 -0.34
N VAL A 86 -12.12 -5.57 -1.03
CA VAL A 86 -10.67 -5.44 -1.17
C VAL A 86 -10.33 -5.23 -2.64
N ILE A 87 -9.79 -4.06 -2.96
CA ILE A 87 -9.30 -3.73 -4.31
C ILE A 87 -7.77 -3.75 -4.28
N SER A 88 -7.18 -4.66 -5.07
CA SER A 88 -5.73 -4.74 -5.28
C SER A 88 -5.29 -3.94 -6.51
N SER A 89 -4.36 -3.01 -6.34
CA SER A 89 -3.64 -2.33 -7.42
C SER A 89 -2.21 -2.88 -7.46
N SER A 90 -1.89 -3.70 -8.47
CA SER A 90 -0.70 -4.55 -8.46
C SER A 90 0.12 -4.44 -9.75
N ALA A 91 1.41 -4.22 -9.56
CA ALA A 91 2.50 -4.54 -10.46
C ALA A 91 3.24 -5.83 -10.07
N ALA A 92 3.21 -6.25 -8.79
CA ALA A 92 3.99 -7.41 -8.32
C ALA A 92 3.35 -8.26 -7.19
N PHE A 93 2.96 -7.71 -6.04
CA PHE A 93 2.72 -8.48 -4.81
C PHE A 93 1.31 -8.38 -4.23
N SER A 94 0.60 -7.26 -4.42
CA SER A 94 -0.66 -6.92 -3.74
C SER A 94 -1.81 -7.88 -4.01
N ARG A 95 -1.72 -8.71 -5.06
CA ARG A 95 -2.66 -9.81 -5.32
C ARG A 95 -2.51 -10.99 -4.36
N GLY A 96 -1.42 -11.06 -3.61
CA GLY A 96 -1.18 -12.08 -2.58
C GLY A 96 -1.83 -11.77 -1.24
N VAL A 97 -2.55 -10.65 -1.10
CA VAL A 97 -3.28 -10.36 0.14
C VAL A 97 -4.31 -11.46 0.42
N ILE A 98 -4.41 -11.89 1.68
CA ILE A 98 -5.37 -12.91 2.10
C ILE A 98 -6.65 -12.20 2.55
N THR A 99 -7.75 -12.44 1.85
CA THR A 99 -9.07 -11.93 2.19
C THR A 99 -9.85 -12.96 3.01
N ARG A 100 -11.05 -12.57 3.48
CA ARG A 100 -11.97 -13.51 4.10
C ARG A 100 -12.40 -14.60 3.11
N PRO A 101 -12.78 -15.80 3.61
CA PRO A 101 -13.14 -16.94 2.78
C PRO A 101 -14.59 -16.95 2.25
N ASP A 102 -15.42 -15.99 2.66
CA ASP A 102 -16.84 -15.87 2.26
C ASP A 102 -17.07 -15.19 0.91
#